data_AF-R1EL43-F1
#
_entry.id   AF-R1EL43-F1
#
_cell.length_a   1.000
_cell.length_b   1.000
_cell.length_c   1.000
_cell.angle_alpha   90.00
_cell.angle_beta   90.00
_cell.angle_gamma   90.00
#
_symmetry.space_group_name_H-M   'P 1'
#
loop_
_entity.id
_entity.type
_entity.pdbx_description
1 polymer ?
#
loop_
_entity_poly.entity_id
_entity_poly.type
_entity_poly.pdbx_seq_one_letter_code
_entity_poly.pdbx_strand_id
1 'polypeptide(L)'
;MSRLLDLATGAALGALGLALIVTLNERLEEETRRLWRRGLLAASRAARSTLTYDQEDEHGDEQEFSMSKSPGTPGSRAASGARKCQLGVGYNKQLADERRQIYALLENLPRLPELDYVPTAKYEEAPIEEVLHPLIAEASVIIVAGAYFGDEGKGKTVDAIARHPEVKVVARVNSGENAGHTVFGETGHKYDFHLCPSGLLTPGKVNMIGPECVMDPVSFMEREVSQLVRTGVSYKERLFIGNVHLVCPHHKLLDLIGSLDHLFNGREGQQGSRARDLNRRRLERDMGEYWGALSSKSITEEELHEKAKANSKIQPHAQYVLDLFDRYVVHNADFPPCADVSFLLRQTLSSGGKALLEGSSRVGSGANPCALVPQHYFAATDSTKEDFEAMQIDWRDVCVQYFGSIGANGLLRPGAFTNHTGTYDLGVAMAAASCVHPSHREFGVTSGRPRVVGFFDCVAHAELMQAQGPYCSISAFDRADDYDTYAVCVAYVYVHPEGTPLSSNGRLFRSGDILRLFRNGDIIRAGEQLPTQQVLAHCQPVLKKVDGWRETPIFARSEWWLAQQHPVALPENVCKLLDIIEHFTKTVILSIGNGPRGDEIIYLRRLATRAWATPSKASRRPSASLEEALRSRA
;
A
#
# COMPACT_ATOMS: atom_id res chain seq x y z
N MET A 1 51.43 5.93 -13.87
CA MET A 1 50.43 5.30 -14.75
C MET A 1 49.54 4.27 -14.05
N SER A 2 49.98 3.56 -12.98
CA SER A 2 49.09 2.69 -12.18
C SER A 2 48.26 3.39 -11.08
N ARG A 3 48.23 4.73 -11.05
CA ARG A 3 47.42 5.53 -10.10
C ARG A 3 46.39 6.45 -10.78
N LEU A 4 46.16 6.28 -12.08
CA LEU A 4 45.18 7.05 -12.86
C LEU A 4 44.01 6.19 -13.39
N LEU A 5 43.99 4.90 -13.05
CA LEU A 5 42.95 3.94 -13.49
C LEU A 5 41.89 3.64 -12.42
N ASP A 6 42.04 4.15 -11.19
CA ASP A 6 41.12 3.84 -10.07
C ASP A 6 39.99 4.88 -9.85
N LEU A 7 39.85 5.89 -10.71
CA LEU A 7 38.90 7.00 -10.50
C LEU A 7 37.76 7.08 -11.53
N ALA A 8 37.59 6.09 -12.41
CA ALA A 8 36.68 6.22 -13.56
C ALA A 8 35.63 5.09 -13.76
N THR A 9 35.36 4.23 -12.77
CA THR A 9 34.51 3.04 -12.99
C THR A 9 33.16 3.01 -12.27
N GLY A 10 32.72 4.10 -11.64
CA GLY A 10 31.37 4.16 -11.02
C GLY A 10 30.34 4.93 -11.83
N ALA A 11 30.62 6.21 -12.13
CA ALA A 11 29.61 7.14 -12.63
C ALA A 11 29.31 7.00 -14.14
N ALA A 12 30.28 6.56 -14.95
CA ALA A 12 30.10 6.43 -16.40
C ALA A 12 29.26 5.19 -16.80
N LEU A 13 29.35 4.11 -16.02
CA LEU A 13 28.56 2.88 -16.22
C LEU A 13 27.08 3.07 -15.86
N GLY A 14 26.77 3.87 -14.83
CA GLY A 14 25.40 4.22 -14.46
C GLY A 14 24.69 5.10 -15.50
N ALA A 15 25.38 6.07 -16.09
CA ALA A 15 24.81 6.96 -17.10
C ALA A 15 24.56 6.25 -18.46
N LEU A 16 25.43 5.29 -18.83
CA LEU A 16 25.28 4.49 -20.04
C LEU A 16 24.24 3.37 -19.88
N GLY A 17 24.10 2.79 -18.68
CA GLY A 17 23.04 1.82 -18.36
C GLY A 17 21.64 2.46 -18.40
N LEU A 18 21.49 3.69 -17.90
CA LEU A 18 20.20 4.41 -17.96
C LEU A 18 19.79 4.74 -19.40
N ALA A 19 20.73 5.24 -20.22
CA ALA A 19 20.46 5.57 -21.62
C ALA A 19 20.02 4.33 -22.43
N LEU A 20 20.52 3.16 -22.05
CA LEU A 20 20.24 1.91 -22.73
C LEU A 20 18.97 1.21 -22.23
N ILE A 21 18.66 1.29 -20.94
CA ILE A 21 17.33 0.95 -20.43
C ILE A 21 16.30 1.78 -21.19
N VAL A 22 16.53 3.09 -21.35
CA VAL A 22 15.67 3.97 -22.16
C VAL A 22 15.56 3.47 -23.61
N THR A 23 16.66 3.06 -24.26
CA THR A 23 16.61 2.59 -25.66
C THR A 23 15.90 1.23 -25.82
N LEU A 24 16.09 0.28 -24.90
CA LEU A 24 15.38 -1.00 -24.89
C LEU A 24 13.91 -0.82 -24.57
N ASN A 25 13.60 0.13 -23.69
CA ASN A 25 12.24 0.49 -23.37
C ASN A 25 11.55 1.16 -24.56
N GLU A 26 12.23 2.08 -25.27
CA GLU A 26 11.76 2.68 -26.53
C GLU A 26 11.52 1.62 -27.62
N ARG A 27 12.32 0.57 -27.66
CA ARG A 27 12.21 -0.53 -28.64
C ARG A 27 11.11 -1.54 -28.32
N LEU A 28 11.01 -1.96 -27.06
CA LEU A 28 9.88 -2.73 -26.56
C LEU A 28 8.59 -1.92 -26.72
N GLU A 29 8.62 -0.61 -26.46
CA GLU A 29 7.51 0.29 -26.78
C GLU A 29 7.23 0.35 -28.28
N GLU A 30 8.23 0.31 -29.17
CA GLU A 30 8.03 0.39 -30.62
C GLU A 30 7.43 -0.91 -31.20
N GLU A 31 7.88 -2.08 -30.75
CA GLU A 31 7.25 -3.36 -31.08
C GLU A 31 5.86 -3.49 -30.49
N THR A 32 5.69 -3.06 -29.25
CA THR A 32 4.38 -2.95 -28.61
C THR A 32 3.51 -2.02 -29.47
N ARG A 33 3.94 -0.81 -29.83
CA ARG A 33 3.23 0.10 -30.76
C ARG A 33 2.94 -0.54 -32.13
N ARG A 34 3.81 -1.39 -32.68
CA ARG A 34 3.59 -2.09 -33.97
C ARG A 34 2.49 -3.15 -33.87
N LEU A 35 2.50 -3.96 -32.80
CA LEU A 35 1.45 -4.95 -32.51
C LEU A 35 0.12 -4.25 -32.15
N TRP A 36 0.20 -3.07 -31.53
CA TRP A 36 -0.96 -2.27 -31.17
C TRP A 36 -1.63 -1.62 -32.37
N ARG A 37 -0.85 -1.20 -33.38
CA ARG A 37 -1.40 -0.79 -34.68
C ARG A 37 -2.12 -1.93 -35.39
N ARG A 38 -1.67 -3.18 -35.22
CA ARG A 38 -2.36 -4.38 -35.73
C ARG A 38 -3.63 -4.68 -34.94
N GLY A 39 -3.63 -4.51 -33.61
CA GLY A 39 -4.80 -4.65 -32.73
C GLY A 39 -5.87 -3.57 -32.93
N LEU A 40 -5.49 -2.31 -33.12
CA LEU A 40 -6.39 -1.17 -33.41
C LEU A 40 -7.21 -1.38 -34.69
N LEU A 41 -6.62 -2.00 -35.72
CA LEU A 41 -7.31 -2.36 -36.96
C LEU A 41 -8.36 -3.47 -36.75
N ALA A 42 -8.12 -4.41 -35.84
CA ALA A 42 -9.06 -5.46 -35.46
C ALA A 42 -10.19 -4.95 -34.55
N ALA A 43 -9.87 -4.12 -33.56
CA ALA A 43 -10.85 -3.52 -32.65
C ALA A 43 -11.81 -2.53 -33.35
N SER A 44 -11.34 -1.78 -34.37
CA SER A 44 -12.21 -0.89 -35.17
C SER A 44 -13.26 -1.62 -36.03
N ARG A 45 -13.07 -2.93 -36.24
CA ARG A 45 -14.02 -3.82 -36.93
C ARG A 45 -15.01 -4.45 -35.96
N ALA A 46 -14.55 -4.85 -34.77
CA ALA A 46 -15.41 -5.42 -33.72
C ALA A 46 -16.35 -4.37 -33.08
N ALA A 47 -15.91 -3.12 -32.92
CA ALA A 47 -16.74 -2.05 -32.36
C ALA A 47 -17.93 -1.63 -33.25
N ARG A 48 -17.99 -2.10 -34.51
CA ARG A 48 -19.12 -1.84 -35.43
C ARG A 48 -20.21 -2.91 -35.37
N SER A 49 -19.98 -4.06 -34.73
CA SER A 49 -20.89 -5.20 -34.77
C SER A 49 -21.67 -5.44 -33.48
N THR A 50 -21.44 -4.70 -32.40
CA THR A 50 -22.04 -4.94 -31.06
C THR A 50 -23.21 -4.03 -30.70
N LEU A 51 -23.92 -3.47 -31.69
CA LEU A 51 -25.18 -2.76 -31.49
C LEU A 51 -26.33 -3.55 -32.14
N THR A 52 -26.69 -4.70 -31.57
CA THR A 52 -28.05 -5.27 -31.67
C THR A 52 -28.21 -6.52 -30.80
N TYR A 53 -29.23 -6.45 -29.94
CA TYR A 53 -30.20 -7.50 -29.60
C TYR A 53 -30.17 -8.22 -28.23
N ASP A 54 -31.41 -8.37 -27.76
CA ASP A 54 -31.99 -8.74 -26.47
C ASP A 54 -32.26 -10.26 -26.30
N GLN A 55 -32.48 -10.64 -25.03
CA GLN A 55 -33.38 -11.66 -24.42
C GLN A 55 -33.57 -13.06 -25.07
N GLU A 56 -33.29 -14.13 -24.30
CA GLU A 56 -34.28 -15.08 -23.71
C GLU A 56 -33.63 -16.35 -23.10
N ASP A 57 -34.04 -16.63 -21.85
CA ASP A 57 -34.43 -17.85 -21.11
C ASP A 57 -33.73 -19.24 -21.13
N GLU A 58 -33.48 -19.67 -19.88
CA GLU A 58 -33.66 -20.95 -19.15
C GLU A 58 -33.76 -22.32 -19.84
N HIS A 59 -32.97 -23.27 -19.31
CA HIS A 59 -33.30 -24.62 -18.75
C HIS A 59 -31.95 -25.28 -18.41
N GLY A 60 -31.61 -25.77 -17.21
CA GLY A 60 -32.27 -26.77 -16.39
C GLY A 60 -31.46 -28.07 -16.48
N ASP A 61 -30.70 -28.44 -15.45
CA ASP A 61 -30.53 -29.84 -15.01
C ASP A 61 -29.60 -29.97 -13.77
N GLU A 62 -30.17 -30.55 -12.72
CA GLU A 62 -29.54 -30.97 -11.48
C GLU A 62 -28.91 -32.37 -11.64
N GLN A 63 -27.72 -32.59 -11.08
CA GLN A 63 -27.28 -33.93 -10.66
C GLN A 63 -26.52 -33.88 -9.33
N GLU A 64 -27.12 -34.53 -8.33
CA GLU A 64 -26.51 -34.93 -7.07
C GLU A 64 -25.39 -35.96 -7.28
N PHE A 65 -24.28 -35.85 -6.53
CA PHE A 65 -23.43 -37.00 -6.23
C PHE A 65 -22.98 -36.97 -4.76
N SER A 66 -23.06 -38.16 -4.16
CA SER A 66 -23.07 -38.43 -2.72
C SER A 66 -21.69 -38.37 -2.05
N MET A 67 -21.68 -37.93 -0.79
CA MET A 67 -20.53 -37.95 0.11
C MET A 67 -20.49 -39.24 0.95
N SER A 68 -19.35 -39.92 0.97
CA SER A 68 -19.02 -40.94 1.98
C SER A 68 -18.02 -40.40 3.01
N LYS A 69 -18.40 -40.46 4.30
CA LYS A 69 -17.56 -40.23 5.50
C LYS A 69 -16.59 -41.41 5.71
N SER A 70 -15.38 -41.24 6.23
CA SER A 70 -15.11 -41.19 7.68
C SER A 70 -13.61 -40.89 8.00
N PRO A 71 -13.27 -40.57 9.27
CA PRO A 71 -12.10 -39.75 9.66
C PRO A 71 -10.92 -40.55 10.25
N GLY A 72 -9.70 -40.01 10.09
CA GLY A 72 -8.50 -40.49 10.78
C GLY A 72 -8.05 -39.54 11.89
N THR A 73 -8.04 -40.03 13.13
CA THR A 73 -7.52 -39.41 14.35
C THR A 73 -6.02 -39.10 14.30
N PRO A 74 -5.53 -37.95 14.81
CA PRO A 74 -4.11 -37.74 15.09
C PRO A 74 -3.74 -38.21 16.50
N GLY A 75 -2.72 -39.08 16.57
CA GLY A 75 -2.18 -39.62 17.82
C GLY A 75 -1.35 -38.61 18.61
N SER A 76 -1.45 -38.73 19.93
CA SER A 76 -0.69 -38.02 20.95
C SER A 76 0.82 -38.33 20.88
N ARG A 77 1.67 -37.31 20.93
CA ARG A 77 3.03 -37.43 21.45
C ARG A 77 3.26 -36.38 22.53
N ALA A 78 3.55 -36.87 23.72
CA ALA A 78 3.81 -36.12 24.92
C ALA A 78 5.18 -35.43 24.90
N ALA A 79 5.20 -34.32 25.65
CA ALA A 79 6.29 -33.46 26.06
C ALA A 79 7.69 -34.10 26.19
N SER A 80 8.69 -33.44 25.60
CA SER A 80 10.01 -33.26 26.21
C SER A 80 10.75 -32.09 25.54
N GLY A 81 11.33 -31.21 26.34
CA GLY A 81 12.29 -30.20 25.89
C GLY A 81 11.74 -28.78 25.84
N ALA A 82 11.63 -28.15 27.01
CA ALA A 82 11.58 -26.69 27.11
C ALA A 82 12.87 -26.11 26.51
N ARG A 83 12.88 -25.83 25.21
CA ARG A 83 13.82 -24.87 24.63
C ARG A 83 13.39 -23.52 25.18
N LYS A 84 14.23 -22.91 26.03
CA LYS A 84 14.17 -21.47 26.26
C LYS A 84 14.23 -20.82 24.88
N CYS A 85 13.08 -20.39 24.38
CA CYS A 85 12.98 -19.62 23.15
C CYS A 85 13.66 -18.28 23.47
N GLN A 86 14.94 -18.16 23.14
CA GLN A 86 15.58 -16.85 23.05
C GLN A 86 15.01 -16.18 21.79
N LEU A 87 13.77 -15.74 21.89
CA LEU A 87 13.13 -14.89 20.90
C LEU A 87 14.01 -13.65 20.73
N GLY A 88 14.41 -13.33 19.51
CA GLY A 88 15.12 -12.09 19.17
C GLY A 88 14.30 -10.82 19.43
N VAL A 89 13.08 -10.97 19.94
CA VAL A 89 12.08 -9.94 20.28
C VAL A 89 12.02 -9.68 21.81
N GLY A 90 12.89 -10.32 22.60
CA GLY A 90 12.98 -10.07 24.04
C GLY A 90 13.39 -8.63 24.39
N TYR A 91 13.25 -8.25 25.67
CA TYR A 91 13.61 -6.92 26.15
C TYR A 91 15.04 -6.50 25.74
N ASN A 92 15.13 -5.49 24.87
CA ASN A 92 16.40 -4.88 24.47
C ASN A 92 16.75 -3.76 25.45
N LYS A 93 17.70 -4.04 26.36
CA LYS A 93 18.12 -3.10 27.40
C LYS A 93 18.69 -1.80 26.82
N GLN A 94 19.50 -1.90 25.76
CA GLN A 94 20.09 -0.72 25.13
C GLN A 94 19.01 0.19 24.54
N LEU A 95 18.09 -0.37 23.76
CA LEU A 95 16.96 0.38 23.19
C LEU A 95 16.08 1.02 24.28
N ALA A 96 15.86 0.30 25.37
CA ALA A 96 15.07 0.82 26.49
C ALA A 96 15.77 1.98 27.21
N ASP A 97 17.09 1.89 27.41
CA ASP A 97 17.87 2.95 28.03
C ASP A 97 17.95 4.21 27.13
N GLU A 98 18.13 4.03 25.81
CA GLU A 98 18.06 5.11 24.82
C GLU A 98 16.69 5.82 24.84
N ARG A 99 15.58 5.06 24.86
CA ARG A 99 14.23 5.63 24.93
C ARG A 99 13.97 6.37 26.24
N ARG A 100 14.47 5.87 27.37
CA ARG A 100 14.38 6.57 28.67
C ARG A 100 15.14 7.88 28.64
N GLN A 101 16.34 7.91 28.07
CA GLN A 101 17.12 9.13 27.93
C GLN A 101 16.38 10.17 27.06
N ILE A 102 15.82 9.73 25.94
CA ILE A 102 15.00 10.58 25.06
C ILE A 102 13.78 11.12 25.81
N TYR A 103 13.06 10.27 26.54
CA TYR A 103 11.89 10.69 27.30
C TYR A 103 12.25 11.69 28.42
N ALA A 104 13.37 11.48 29.13
CA ALA A 104 13.83 12.41 30.17
C ALA A 104 14.10 13.82 29.63
N LEU A 105 14.52 13.96 28.37
CA LEU A 105 14.70 15.26 27.72
C LEU A 105 13.36 15.96 27.42
N LEU A 106 12.25 15.21 27.39
CA LEU A 106 10.93 15.69 27.00
C LEU A 106 9.89 15.67 28.13
N GLU A 107 10.15 15.00 29.26
CA GLU A 107 9.13 14.77 30.29
C GLU A 107 8.56 16.07 30.88
N ASN A 108 9.37 17.14 30.86
CA ASN A 108 9.01 18.48 31.32
C ASN A 108 8.44 19.37 30.20
N LEU A 109 8.24 18.84 28.98
CA LEU A 109 7.60 19.58 27.90
C LEU A 109 6.19 19.98 28.34
N PRO A 110 5.80 21.26 28.22
CA PRO A 110 4.47 21.70 28.57
C PRO A 110 3.43 20.96 27.72
N ARG A 111 2.24 20.76 28.32
CA ARG A 111 1.10 20.21 27.60
C ARG A 111 0.76 21.09 26.39
N LEU A 112 0.61 20.45 25.24
CA LEU A 112 0.31 21.14 23.99
C LEU A 112 -1.18 21.52 23.90
N PRO A 113 -1.52 22.72 23.38
CA PRO A 113 -2.92 23.14 23.19
C PRO A 113 -3.76 22.17 22.35
N GLU A 114 -3.14 21.46 21.41
CA GLU A 114 -3.75 20.45 20.54
C GLU A 114 -4.41 19.33 21.37
N LEU A 115 -3.88 19.02 22.56
CA LEU A 115 -4.46 18.01 23.43
C LEU A 115 -5.76 18.47 24.10
N ASP A 116 -6.02 19.77 24.14
CA ASP A 116 -7.20 20.39 24.77
C ASP A 116 -8.37 20.60 23.79
N TYR A 117 -8.19 20.25 22.50
CA TYR A 117 -9.30 20.27 21.55
C TYR A 117 -10.47 19.39 22.03
N VAL A 118 -11.66 19.97 22.08
CA VAL A 118 -12.89 19.27 22.47
C VAL A 118 -13.72 18.99 21.22
N PRO A 119 -13.89 17.72 20.81
CA PRO A 119 -14.71 17.38 19.66
C PRO A 119 -16.20 17.64 19.94
N THR A 120 -16.89 18.17 18.95
CA THR A 120 -18.31 18.56 19.03
C THR A 120 -19.13 18.09 17.81
N ALA A 121 -18.49 17.59 16.76
CA ALA A 121 -19.22 17.08 15.61
C ALA A 121 -19.98 15.80 15.94
N LYS A 122 -21.10 15.63 15.24
CA LYS A 122 -21.91 14.41 15.25
C LYS A 122 -21.98 13.86 13.84
N TYR A 123 -22.07 12.55 13.73
CA TYR A 123 -22.12 11.85 12.45
C TYR A 123 -23.26 10.84 12.49
N GLU A 124 -23.90 10.65 11.36
CA GLU A 124 -24.87 9.60 11.13
C GLU A 124 -24.51 8.83 9.86
N GLU A 125 -25.02 7.61 9.78
CA GLU A 125 -25.02 6.84 8.55
C GLU A 125 -25.88 7.54 7.49
N ALA A 126 -25.40 7.53 6.26
CA ALA A 126 -26.10 8.08 5.11
C ALA A 126 -26.04 7.11 3.91
N PRO A 127 -27.01 7.19 2.99
CA PRO A 127 -26.95 6.43 1.75
C PRO A 127 -25.72 6.81 0.90
N ILE A 128 -25.16 5.84 0.18
CA ILE A 128 -24.02 6.06 -0.73
C ILE A 128 -24.36 7.09 -1.81
N GLU A 129 -25.63 7.17 -2.21
CA GLU A 129 -26.18 8.10 -3.19
C GLU A 129 -26.05 9.56 -2.75
N GLU A 130 -26.04 9.82 -1.44
CA GLU A 130 -25.94 11.17 -0.90
C GLU A 130 -24.50 11.60 -0.63
N VAL A 131 -23.60 10.64 -0.43
CA VAL A 131 -22.20 10.91 -0.04
C VAL A 131 -21.27 10.80 -1.24
N LEU A 132 -21.29 9.66 -1.93
CA LEU A 132 -20.29 9.32 -2.95
C LEU A 132 -20.74 9.70 -4.36
N HIS A 133 -22.01 9.49 -4.71
CA HIS A 133 -22.51 9.74 -6.07
C HIS A 133 -22.35 11.21 -6.52
N PRO A 134 -22.56 12.24 -5.67
CA PRO A 134 -22.34 13.63 -6.07
C PRO A 134 -20.88 13.89 -6.47
N LEU A 135 -19.93 13.30 -5.73
CA LEU A 135 -18.50 13.41 -6.03
C LEU A 135 -18.14 12.71 -7.35
N ILE A 136 -18.74 11.54 -7.59
CA ILE A 136 -18.58 10.82 -8.86
C ILE A 136 -19.14 11.66 -10.02
N ALA A 137 -20.35 12.20 -9.86
CA ALA A 137 -21.01 13.02 -10.89
C ALA A 137 -20.19 14.25 -11.28
N GLU A 138 -19.51 14.90 -10.33
CA GLU A 138 -18.67 16.07 -10.58
C GLU A 138 -17.32 15.77 -11.24
N ALA A 139 -16.80 14.55 -11.08
CA ALA A 139 -15.46 14.18 -11.56
C ALA A 139 -15.49 13.38 -12.87
N SER A 140 -14.64 13.73 -13.83
CA SER A 140 -14.42 12.88 -15.03
C SER A 140 -13.45 11.72 -14.76
N VAL A 141 -12.49 11.96 -13.87
CA VAL A 141 -11.47 10.99 -13.45
C VAL A 141 -11.43 10.96 -11.93
N ILE A 142 -11.52 9.76 -11.37
CA ILE A 142 -11.52 9.51 -9.93
C ILE A 142 -10.30 8.66 -9.61
N ILE A 143 -9.56 8.99 -8.56
CA ILE A 143 -8.38 8.22 -8.14
C ILE A 143 -8.62 7.72 -6.72
N VAL A 144 -8.45 6.42 -6.51
CA VAL A 144 -8.39 5.85 -5.16
C VAL A 144 -6.94 5.52 -4.87
N ALA A 145 -6.31 6.34 -4.04
CA ALA A 145 -4.92 6.21 -3.64
C ALA A 145 -4.78 5.72 -2.19
N GLY A 146 -3.64 5.09 -1.90
CA GLY A 146 -3.29 4.71 -0.52
C GLY A 146 -2.82 5.96 0.22
N ALA A 147 -3.24 6.08 1.49
CA ALA A 147 -2.90 7.21 2.32
C ALA A 147 -1.60 6.99 3.12
N TYR A 148 -1.24 5.75 3.38
CA TYR A 148 -0.12 5.41 4.24
C TYR A 148 0.81 4.46 3.49
N PHE A 149 1.31 3.46 4.19
CA PHE A 149 2.33 2.56 3.69
C PHE A 149 1.72 1.33 2.98
N GLY A 150 0.41 1.34 2.65
CA GLY A 150 -0.27 0.25 1.94
C GLY A 150 -1.26 -0.53 2.81
N ASP A 151 -1.95 -1.50 2.19
CA ASP A 151 -2.94 -2.38 2.84
C ASP A 151 -4.14 -1.68 3.51
N GLU A 152 -4.48 -0.44 3.11
CA GLU A 152 -5.59 0.35 3.68
C GLU A 152 -6.98 -0.06 3.15
N GLY A 153 -7.14 -1.29 2.64
CA GLY A 153 -8.45 -1.76 2.17
C GLY A 153 -9.04 -1.04 0.94
N LYS A 154 -8.20 -0.40 0.10
CA LYS A 154 -8.61 0.36 -1.11
C LYS A 154 -9.63 -0.36 -1.98
N GLY A 155 -9.52 -1.68 -2.11
CA GLY A 155 -10.40 -2.50 -2.94
C GLY A 155 -11.89 -2.30 -2.67
N LYS A 156 -12.28 -2.03 -1.42
CA LYS A 156 -13.68 -1.73 -1.06
C LYS A 156 -14.19 -0.44 -1.67
N THR A 157 -13.44 0.65 -1.50
CA THR A 157 -13.77 1.95 -2.08
C THR A 157 -13.72 1.89 -3.61
N VAL A 158 -12.76 1.16 -4.18
CA VAL A 158 -12.69 0.93 -5.64
C VAL A 158 -13.92 0.18 -6.14
N ASP A 159 -14.36 -0.90 -5.47
CA ASP A 159 -15.56 -1.66 -5.85
C ASP A 159 -16.82 -0.79 -5.79
N ALA A 160 -16.99 -0.03 -4.70
CA ALA A 160 -18.12 0.88 -4.54
C ALA A 160 -18.21 1.92 -5.67
N ILE A 161 -17.09 2.56 -6.03
CA ILE A 161 -17.04 3.53 -7.12
C ILE A 161 -17.23 2.84 -8.49
N ALA A 162 -16.62 1.67 -8.69
CA ALA A 162 -16.71 0.92 -9.93
C ALA A 162 -18.15 0.54 -10.28
N ARG A 163 -18.99 0.22 -9.29
CA ARG A 163 -20.42 -0.10 -9.49
C ARG A 163 -21.25 1.06 -10.03
N HIS A 164 -20.82 2.31 -9.84
CA HIS A 164 -21.58 3.46 -10.32
C HIS A 164 -21.78 3.43 -11.85
N PRO A 165 -23.00 3.63 -12.39
CA PRO A 165 -23.28 3.45 -13.82
C PRO A 165 -22.47 4.36 -14.76
N GLU A 166 -22.12 5.56 -14.31
CA GLU A 166 -21.34 6.53 -15.10
C GLU A 166 -19.84 6.18 -15.18
N VAL A 167 -19.33 5.34 -14.28
CA VAL A 167 -17.96 4.83 -14.34
C VAL A 167 -17.93 3.73 -15.39
N LYS A 168 -17.19 3.95 -16.48
CA LYS A 168 -17.10 3.02 -17.62
C LYS A 168 -15.76 2.29 -17.65
N VAL A 169 -14.71 2.93 -17.16
CA VAL A 169 -13.34 2.42 -17.16
C VAL A 169 -12.81 2.32 -15.74
N VAL A 170 -12.16 1.20 -15.42
CA VAL A 170 -11.34 1.00 -14.22
C VAL A 170 -9.92 0.68 -14.67
N ALA A 171 -8.95 1.50 -14.31
CA ALA A 171 -7.59 1.40 -14.80
C ALA A 171 -6.57 1.31 -13.66
N ARG A 172 -5.66 0.36 -13.73
CA ARG A 172 -4.47 0.33 -12.89
C ARG A 172 -3.38 1.16 -13.55
N VAL A 173 -2.85 2.15 -12.85
CA VAL A 173 -2.05 3.20 -13.50
C VAL A 173 -0.56 3.13 -13.25
N ASN A 174 -0.09 2.37 -12.26
CA ASN A 174 1.33 2.29 -11.92
C ASN A 174 1.65 1.00 -11.13
N SER A 175 2.95 0.74 -10.96
CA SER A 175 3.52 -0.40 -10.21
C SER A 175 3.21 -1.76 -10.83
N GLY A 176 3.57 -2.83 -10.14
CA GLY A 176 3.40 -4.20 -10.63
C GLY A 176 2.69 -5.10 -9.64
N GLU A 177 2.94 -6.41 -9.78
CA GLU A 177 2.27 -7.50 -9.06
C GLU A 177 2.61 -7.59 -7.56
N ASN A 178 3.21 -6.56 -6.97
CA ASN A 178 3.64 -6.55 -5.57
C ASN A 178 2.51 -6.19 -4.59
N ALA A 179 1.34 -5.80 -5.10
CA ALA A 179 0.18 -5.39 -4.30
C ALA A 179 -1.00 -6.32 -4.60
N GLY A 180 -1.41 -7.13 -3.62
CA GLY A 180 -2.55 -8.03 -3.75
C GLY A 180 -3.85 -7.38 -3.27
N HIS A 181 -4.87 -7.36 -4.12
CA HIS A 181 -6.24 -6.96 -3.78
C HIS A 181 -7.16 -8.18 -3.85
N THR A 182 -7.66 -8.57 -2.68
CA THR A 182 -8.69 -9.60 -2.57
C THR A 182 -10.05 -8.99 -2.88
N VAL A 183 -10.76 -9.57 -3.84
CA VAL A 183 -12.16 -9.25 -4.13
C VAL A 183 -13.03 -10.50 -4.17
N PHE A 184 -14.31 -10.35 -3.87
CA PHE A 184 -15.27 -11.45 -3.91
C PHE A 184 -16.20 -11.24 -5.10
N GLY A 185 -16.34 -12.26 -5.94
CA GLY A 185 -17.32 -12.27 -7.02
C GLY A 185 -18.75 -12.45 -6.49
N GLU A 186 -19.74 -12.32 -7.37
CA GLU A 186 -21.16 -12.42 -7.02
C GLU A 186 -21.54 -13.77 -6.38
N THR A 187 -20.85 -14.85 -6.76
CA THR A 187 -21.03 -16.20 -6.20
C THR A 187 -20.35 -16.40 -4.84
N GLY A 188 -19.70 -15.35 -4.31
CA GLY A 188 -18.86 -15.43 -3.12
C GLY A 188 -17.47 -16.03 -3.37
N HIS A 189 -17.13 -16.40 -4.61
CA HIS A 189 -15.79 -16.86 -4.97
C HIS A 189 -14.75 -15.75 -4.74
N LYS A 190 -13.65 -16.10 -4.06
CA LYS A 190 -12.56 -15.18 -3.75
C LYS A 190 -11.56 -15.11 -4.92
N TYR A 191 -11.24 -13.91 -5.37
CA TYR A 191 -10.21 -13.62 -6.37
C TYR A 191 -9.10 -12.77 -5.76
N ASP A 192 -7.85 -13.16 -6.00
CA ASP A 192 -6.67 -12.42 -5.55
C ASP A 192 -6.00 -11.77 -6.77
N PHE A 193 -6.29 -10.49 -7.03
CA PHE A 193 -5.70 -9.73 -8.13
C PHE A 193 -4.44 -8.99 -7.69
N HIS A 194 -3.41 -9.01 -8.54
CA HIS A 194 -2.13 -8.36 -8.28
C HIS A 194 -1.85 -7.24 -9.29
N LEU A 195 -2.30 -7.40 -10.53
CA LEU A 195 -2.16 -6.43 -11.61
C LEU A 195 -3.51 -6.15 -12.29
N CYS A 196 -4.40 -7.14 -12.39
CA CYS A 196 -5.77 -6.92 -12.86
C CYS A 196 -6.45 -5.86 -11.99
N PRO A 197 -7.13 -4.86 -12.58
CA PRO A 197 -7.95 -3.93 -11.82
C PRO A 197 -9.08 -4.67 -11.10
N SER A 198 -9.42 -4.25 -9.88
CA SER A 198 -10.41 -4.94 -9.07
C SER A 198 -11.83 -4.86 -9.65
N GLY A 199 -12.09 -3.85 -10.49
CA GLY A 199 -13.33 -3.67 -11.26
C GLY A 199 -13.56 -4.72 -12.35
N LEU A 200 -12.64 -5.68 -12.55
CA LEU A 200 -12.79 -6.74 -13.54
C LEU A 200 -14.00 -7.64 -13.25
N LEU A 201 -14.39 -7.77 -11.99
CA LEU A 201 -15.58 -8.51 -11.59
C LEU A 201 -16.87 -7.69 -11.72
N THR A 202 -16.80 -6.38 -11.91
CA THR A 202 -17.98 -5.52 -12.05
C THR A 202 -18.50 -5.55 -13.49
N PRO A 203 -19.73 -6.04 -13.75
CA PRO A 203 -20.27 -6.16 -15.11
C PRO A 203 -20.28 -4.83 -15.88
N GLY A 204 -20.05 -4.91 -17.20
CA GLY A 204 -20.11 -3.75 -18.10
C GLY A 204 -18.94 -2.74 -17.96
N LYS A 205 -17.94 -3.03 -17.13
CA LYS A 205 -16.74 -2.19 -16.99
C LYS A 205 -15.62 -2.66 -17.91
N VAL A 206 -14.98 -1.69 -18.55
CA VAL A 206 -13.71 -1.85 -19.26
C VAL A 206 -12.58 -1.69 -18.25
N ASN A 207 -11.64 -2.61 -18.25
CA ASN A 207 -10.53 -2.71 -17.33
C ASN A 207 -9.23 -2.53 -18.10
N MET A 208 -8.32 -1.72 -17.57
CA MET A 208 -7.08 -1.37 -18.24
C MET A 208 -5.89 -1.54 -17.30
N ILE A 209 -4.80 -2.10 -17.82
CA ILE A 209 -3.49 -2.05 -17.17
C ILE A 209 -2.68 -0.98 -17.90
N GLY A 210 -2.26 0.07 -17.19
CA GLY A 210 -1.63 1.27 -17.76
C GLY A 210 -0.16 1.08 -18.15
N PRO A 211 0.43 1.99 -18.93
CA PRO A 211 1.81 1.87 -19.42
C PRO A 211 2.87 1.97 -18.31
N GLU A 212 2.61 2.69 -17.22
CA GLU A 212 3.55 2.81 -16.09
C GLU A 212 3.52 1.57 -15.16
N CYS A 213 2.79 0.52 -15.56
CA CYS A 213 2.80 -0.74 -14.84
C CYS A 213 4.00 -1.62 -15.26
N VAL A 214 4.47 -2.42 -14.31
CA VAL A 214 5.48 -3.46 -14.57
C VAL A 214 4.81 -4.84 -14.44
N MET A 215 4.97 -5.70 -15.45
CA MET A 215 4.30 -7.00 -15.55
C MET A 215 5.31 -8.13 -15.70
N ASP A 216 5.18 -9.18 -14.91
CA ASP A 216 5.78 -10.48 -15.22
C ASP A 216 4.76 -11.33 -15.97
N PRO A 217 4.92 -11.55 -17.29
CA PRO A 217 3.91 -12.25 -18.09
C PRO A 217 3.68 -13.70 -17.63
N VAL A 218 4.67 -14.36 -17.03
CA VAL A 218 4.49 -15.73 -16.50
C VAL A 218 3.61 -15.71 -15.26
N SER A 219 3.99 -14.89 -14.27
CA SER A 219 3.26 -14.75 -13.01
C SER A 219 1.83 -14.24 -13.25
N PHE A 220 1.66 -13.24 -14.12
CA PHE A 220 0.34 -12.74 -14.50
C PHE A 220 -0.56 -13.85 -15.09
N MET A 221 -0.05 -14.65 -16.03
CA MET A 221 -0.84 -15.72 -16.62
C MET A 221 -1.13 -16.85 -15.63
N GLU A 222 -0.14 -17.26 -14.84
CA GLU A 222 -0.27 -18.39 -13.91
C GLU A 222 -1.13 -18.05 -12.69
N ARG A 223 -1.05 -16.82 -12.18
CA ARG A 223 -1.72 -16.41 -10.93
C ARG A 223 -3.03 -15.69 -11.16
N GLU A 224 -3.12 -14.83 -12.19
CA GLU A 224 -4.29 -13.97 -12.38
C GLU A 224 -5.18 -14.41 -13.52
N VAL A 225 -4.63 -14.73 -14.70
CA VAL A 225 -5.48 -15.14 -15.83
C VAL A 225 -6.02 -16.55 -15.63
N SER A 226 -5.22 -17.46 -15.06
CA SER A 226 -5.65 -18.85 -14.82
C SER A 226 -6.89 -18.97 -13.92
N GLN A 227 -7.03 -18.11 -12.90
CA GLN A 227 -8.23 -18.07 -12.05
C GLN A 227 -9.46 -17.58 -12.82
N LEU A 228 -9.29 -16.61 -13.73
CA LEU A 228 -10.39 -16.10 -14.58
C LEU A 228 -10.88 -17.19 -15.54
N VAL A 229 -9.95 -17.90 -16.19
CA VAL A 229 -10.26 -19.01 -17.10
C VAL A 229 -10.98 -20.14 -16.35
N ARG A 230 -10.45 -20.57 -15.20
CA ARG A 230 -11.05 -21.66 -14.39
C ARG A 230 -12.46 -21.34 -13.90
N THR A 231 -12.74 -20.08 -13.61
CA THR A 231 -14.04 -19.63 -13.10
C THR A 231 -14.99 -19.13 -14.18
N GLY A 232 -14.56 -19.14 -15.45
CA GLY A 232 -15.39 -18.71 -16.58
C GLY A 232 -15.66 -17.20 -16.62
N VAL A 233 -14.87 -16.37 -15.93
CA VAL A 233 -15.06 -14.92 -15.97
C VAL A 233 -14.76 -14.41 -17.38
N SER A 234 -15.71 -13.72 -18.01
CA SER A 234 -15.49 -13.10 -19.31
C SER A 234 -14.61 -11.85 -19.18
N TYR A 235 -13.34 -11.97 -19.59
CA TYR A 235 -12.35 -10.89 -19.52
C TYR A 235 -11.79 -10.46 -20.90
N LYS A 236 -11.83 -11.32 -21.93
CA LYS A 236 -11.14 -11.05 -23.21
C LYS A 236 -11.62 -9.79 -23.94
N GLU A 237 -12.85 -9.35 -23.72
CA GLU A 237 -13.41 -8.12 -24.31
C GLU A 237 -13.40 -6.93 -23.34
N ARG A 238 -12.96 -7.16 -22.10
CA ARG A 238 -13.08 -6.21 -20.99
C ARG A 238 -11.75 -5.86 -20.37
N LEU A 239 -10.72 -6.67 -20.48
CA LEU A 239 -9.40 -6.41 -19.93
C LEU A 239 -8.41 -6.10 -21.06
N PHE A 240 -7.90 -4.87 -21.06
CA PHE A 240 -6.92 -4.39 -22.03
C PHE A 240 -5.60 -4.10 -21.35
N ILE A 241 -4.53 -4.66 -21.91
CA ILE A 241 -3.18 -4.43 -21.41
C ILE A 241 -2.57 -3.25 -22.15
N GLY A 242 -1.89 -2.39 -21.40
CA GLY A 242 -1.07 -1.21 -21.71
C GLY A 242 0.24 -1.49 -22.44
N ASN A 243 0.98 -0.44 -22.82
CA ASN A 243 2.41 -0.56 -23.09
C ASN A 243 3.18 -0.73 -21.77
N VAL A 244 3.00 -1.88 -21.11
CA VAL A 244 3.62 -2.18 -19.82
C VAL A 244 5.11 -2.48 -19.97
N HIS A 245 5.87 -2.21 -18.91
CA HIS A 245 7.25 -2.66 -18.80
C HIS A 245 7.31 -4.13 -18.32
N LEU A 246 8.25 -4.91 -18.84
CA LEU A 246 8.34 -6.34 -18.50
C LEU A 246 9.33 -6.63 -17.37
N VAL A 247 8.88 -7.38 -16.37
CA VAL A 247 9.70 -7.93 -15.29
C VAL A 247 10.32 -9.25 -15.75
N CYS A 248 11.48 -9.15 -16.40
CA CYS A 248 12.27 -10.32 -16.80
C CYS A 248 12.88 -11.09 -15.61
N PRO A 249 13.24 -12.39 -15.77
CA PRO A 249 13.77 -13.23 -14.69
C PRO A 249 15.03 -12.70 -13.98
N HIS A 250 15.89 -11.95 -14.68
CA HIS A 250 17.07 -11.32 -14.07
C HIS A 250 16.70 -10.22 -13.06
N HIS A 251 15.58 -9.50 -13.25
CA HIS A 251 15.10 -8.51 -12.29
C HIS A 251 14.74 -9.15 -10.95
N LYS A 252 14.07 -10.31 -10.98
CA LYS A 252 13.74 -11.08 -9.76
C LYS A 252 15.01 -11.56 -9.05
N LEU A 253 16.01 -11.97 -9.83
CA LEU A 253 17.28 -12.39 -9.29
C LEU A 253 18.03 -11.23 -8.65
N LEU A 254 18.06 -10.05 -9.28
CA LEU A 254 18.62 -8.83 -8.70
C LEU A 254 17.90 -8.40 -7.41
N ASP A 255 16.56 -8.47 -7.38
CA ASP A 255 15.77 -8.19 -6.18
C ASP A 255 16.10 -9.17 -5.05
N LEU A 256 16.26 -10.46 -5.38
CA LEU A 256 16.70 -11.48 -4.42
C LEU A 256 18.11 -11.15 -3.88
N ILE A 257 19.07 -10.79 -4.72
CA ILE A 257 20.42 -10.39 -4.27
C ILE A 257 20.34 -9.18 -3.33
N GLY A 258 19.64 -8.13 -3.74
CA GLY A 258 19.51 -6.93 -2.93
C GLY A 258 18.90 -7.24 -1.57
N SER A 259 17.89 -8.12 -1.53
CA SER A 259 17.30 -8.59 -0.28
C SER A 259 18.27 -9.38 0.60
N LEU A 260 19.16 -10.18 -0.01
CA LEU A 260 20.19 -10.95 0.70
C LEU A 260 21.28 -10.04 1.26
N ASP A 261 21.71 -9.01 0.53
CA ASP A 261 22.69 -8.04 1.03
C ASP A 261 22.18 -7.28 2.26
N HIS A 262 20.88 -6.97 2.32
CA HIS A 262 20.24 -6.39 3.52
C HIS A 262 20.15 -7.37 4.69
N LEU A 263 19.87 -8.66 4.44
CA LEU A 263 19.80 -9.70 5.48
C LEU A 263 21.18 -10.07 6.05
N PHE A 264 22.23 -10.01 5.24
CA PHE A 264 23.57 -10.50 5.63
C PHE A 264 24.53 -9.44 6.17
N ASN A 265 24.14 -8.15 6.15
CA ASN A 265 24.83 -7.10 6.91
C ASN A 265 24.53 -7.17 8.43
N GLY A 266 23.69 -8.11 8.88
CA GLY A 266 23.27 -8.25 10.28
C GLY A 266 24.12 -9.16 11.17
N ARG A 267 24.76 -10.25 10.67
CA ARG A 267 25.58 -11.17 11.50
C ARG A 267 26.66 -11.88 10.67
N GLU A 268 27.93 -11.60 10.98
CA GLU A 268 29.08 -12.30 10.40
C GLU A 268 29.29 -13.67 11.06
N GLY A 269 29.17 -14.73 10.25
CA GLY A 269 29.62 -16.08 10.59
C GLY A 269 30.39 -16.68 9.40
N GLN A 270 31.57 -17.26 9.67
CA GLN A 270 32.57 -17.65 8.66
C GLN A 270 32.09 -18.70 7.63
N GLN A 271 31.11 -19.53 7.94
CA GLN A 271 30.55 -20.49 6.96
C GLN A 271 29.63 -19.83 5.92
N GLY A 272 28.95 -18.73 6.28
CA GLY A 272 28.11 -17.98 5.34
C GLY A 272 28.93 -17.18 4.31
N SER A 273 30.15 -16.77 4.66
CA SER A 273 31.03 -15.96 3.79
C SER A 273 31.38 -16.67 2.48
N ARG A 274 31.63 -17.98 2.50
CA ARG A 274 32.11 -18.70 1.31
C ARG A 274 30.99 -19.00 0.30
N ALA A 275 29.78 -19.29 0.78
CA ALA A 275 28.60 -19.45 -0.05
C ALA A 275 28.08 -18.09 -0.58
N ARG A 276 28.16 -17.03 0.24
CA ARG A 276 27.93 -15.63 -0.16
C ARG A 276 28.83 -15.22 -1.32
N ASP A 277 30.15 -15.40 -1.17
CA ASP A 277 31.12 -15.05 -2.21
C ASP A 277 30.96 -15.87 -3.49
N LEU A 278 30.65 -17.16 -3.38
CA LEU A 278 30.50 -18.03 -4.55
C LEU A 278 29.26 -17.66 -5.37
N ASN A 279 28.12 -17.45 -4.72
CA ASN A 279 26.88 -17.07 -5.38
C ASN A 279 26.94 -15.64 -5.91
N ARG A 280 27.51 -14.70 -5.16
CA ARG A 280 27.74 -13.32 -5.60
C ARG A 280 28.66 -13.25 -6.82
N ARG A 281 29.81 -13.94 -6.82
CA ARG A 281 30.73 -13.92 -7.97
C ARG A 281 30.16 -14.60 -9.21
N ARG A 282 29.44 -15.70 -9.05
CA ARG A 282 28.75 -16.37 -10.17
C ARG A 282 27.73 -15.44 -10.80
N LEU A 283 27.05 -14.65 -9.98
CA LEU A 283 25.98 -13.77 -10.37
C LEU A 283 26.47 -12.41 -10.90
N GLU A 284 27.53 -11.85 -10.34
CA GLU A 284 28.28 -10.71 -10.90
C GLU A 284 28.84 -11.06 -12.29
N ARG A 285 29.27 -12.32 -12.50
CA ARG A 285 29.69 -12.82 -13.81
C ARG A 285 28.50 -12.92 -14.78
N ASP A 286 27.41 -13.56 -14.36
CA ASP A 286 26.23 -13.74 -15.21
C ASP A 286 25.57 -12.37 -15.53
N MET A 287 25.54 -11.43 -14.59
CA MET A 287 25.10 -10.04 -14.81
C MET A 287 26.12 -9.23 -15.64
N GLY A 288 27.42 -9.44 -15.47
CA GLY A 288 28.45 -8.80 -16.29
C GLY A 288 28.38 -9.22 -17.77
N GLU A 289 28.04 -10.49 -18.03
CA GLU A 289 27.76 -10.98 -19.37
C GLU A 289 26.45 -10.40 -19.94
N TYR A 290 25.41 -10.24 -19.09
CA TYR A 290 24.15 -9.59 -19.46
C TYR A 290 24.30 -8.09 -19.77
N TRP A 291 24.98 -7.31 -18.93
CA TRP A 291 25.21 -5.87 -19.15
C TRP A 291 26.21 -5.58 -20.29
N GLY A 292 27.18 -6.48 -20.51
CA GLY A 292 28.07 -6.44 -21.67
C GLY A 292 27.34 -6.72 -22.98
N ALA A 293 26.23 -7.46 -22.94
CA ALA A 293 25.38 -7.73 -24.09
C ALA A 293 24.54 -6.52 -24.51
N LEU A 294 24.04 -5.80 -23.50
CA LEU A 294 23.07 -4.74 -23.67
C LEU A 294 23.74 -3.45 -24.19
N SER A 295 25.00 -3.17 -23.88
CA SER A 295 25.71 -1.90 -24.16
C SER A 295 26.00 -1.54 -25.64
N SER A 296 25.42 -2.25 -26.62
CA SER A 296 25.59 -1.95 -28.05
C SER A 296 24.48 -1.04 -28.59
N LYS A 297 24.83 0.22 -28.87
CA LYS A 297 23.91 1.28 -29.31
C LYS A 297 23.23 0.95 -30.66
N SER A 298 21.93 1.26 -30.73
CA SER A 298 21.10 1.41 -31.94
C SER A 298 21.27 0.27 -32.96
N ILE A 299 20.58 -0.82 -32.68
CA ILE A 299 20.50 -2.02 -33.52
C ILE A 299 19.03 -2.10 -34.01
N THR A 300 18.74 -2.73 -35.13
CA THR A 300 17.38 -3.06 -35.63
C THR A 300 17.03 -4.54 -35.36
N GLU A 301 15.77 -4.96 -35.52
CA GLU A 301 15.32 -6.33 -35.17
C GLU A 301 16.11 -7.39 -35.96
N GLU A 302 16.38 -7.10 -37.24
CA GLU A 302 17.23 -7.96 -38.09
C GLU A 302 18.70 -7.97 -37.63
N GLU A 303 19.27 -6.83 -37.25
CA GLU A 303 20.67 -6.75 -36.80
C GLU A 303 20.89 -7.36 -35.41
N LEU A 304 19.86 -7.37 -34.54
CA LEU A 304 19.92 -8.05 -33.24
C LEU A 304 19.92 -9.56 -33.46
N HIS A 305 19.10 -10.08 -34.38
CA HIS A 305 19.13 -11.48 -34.78
C HIS A 305 20.48 -11.89 -35.40
N GLU A 306 21.05 -11.06 -36.28
CA GLU A 306 22.38 -11.29 -36.88
C GLU A 306 23.50 -11.27 -35.81
N LYS A 307 23.48 -10.31 -34.88
CA LYS A 307 24.47 -10.22 -33.80
C LYS A 307 24.29 -11.27 -32.69
N ALA A 308 23.06 -11.66 -32.38
CA ALA A 308 22.77 -12.78 -31.47
C ALA A 308 23.23 -14.11 -32.07
N LYS A 309 23.10 -14.30 -33.39
CA LYS A 309 23.73 -15.43 -34.11
C LYS A 309 25.26 -15.35 -34.09
N ALA A 310 25.85 -14.15 -34.13
CA ALA A 310 27.29 -13.94 -34.13
C ALA A 310 27.95 -13.98 -32.74
N ASN A 311 27.20 -13.78 -31.65
CA ASN A 311 27.74 -13.70 -30.28
C ASN A 311 27.09 -14.75 -29.36
N SER A 312 27.77 -15.90 -29.23
CA SER A 312 27.30 -17.11 -28.56
C SER A 312 26.96 -16.95 -27.07
N LYS A 313 27.33 -15.83 -26.44
CA LYS A 313 27.05 -15.53 -25.02
C LYS A 313 25.76 -14.75 -24.78
N ILE A 314 25.32 -13.94 -25.75
CA ILE A 314 24.12 -13.09 -25.64
C ILE A 314 22.86 -13.86 -26.04
N GLN A 315 23.02 -14.73 -27.04
CA GLN A 315 21.96 -15.54 -27.61
C GLN A 315 21.10 -16.25 -26.55
N PRO A 316 21.65 -16.93 -25.52
CA PRO A 316 20.82 -17.73 -24.62
C PRO A 316 19.87 -16.89 -23.76
N HIS A 317 20.29 -15.70 -23.32
CA HIS A 317 19.49 -14.87 -22.41
C HIS A 317 18.39 -14.08 -23.14
N ALA A 318 18.72 -13.50 -24.30
CA ALA A 318 17.72 -12.83 -25.13
C ALA A 318 16.70 -13.84 -25.69
N GLN A 319 17.18 -14.99 -26.16
CA GLN A 319 16.31 -16.08 -26.62
C GLN A 319 15.41 -16.59 -25.50
N TYR A 320 15.93 -16.74 -24.27
CA TYR A 320 15.10 -17.17 -23.14
C TYR A 320 13.95 -16.20 -22.82
N VAL A 321 14.19 -14.88 -22.89
CA VAL A 321 13.13 -13.87 -22.66
C VAL A 321 12.12 -13.88 -23.81
N LEU A 322 12.58 -13.98 -25.06
CA LEU A 322 11.72 -14.09 -26.23
C LEU A 322 10.88 -15.37 -26.19
N ASP A 323 11.48 -16.53 -25.87
CA ASP A 323 10.78 -17.81 -25.73
C ASP A 323 9.70 -17.76 -24.64
N LEU A 324 9.98 -17.04 -23.54
CA LEU A 324 9.03 -16.84 -22.45
C LEU A 324 7.88 -15.93 -22.89
N PHE A 325 8.17 -14.86 -23.62
CA PHE A 325 7.14 -13.98 -24.20
C PHE A 325 6.31 -14.70 -25.26
N ASP A 326 6.94 -15.44 -26.17
CA ASP A 326 6.26 -16.21 -27.21
C ASP A 326 5.31 -17.24 -26.60
N ARG A 327 5.78 -17.98 -25.58
CA ARG A 327 4.99 -19.01 -24.92
C ARG A 327 3.82 -18.45 -24.12
N TYR A 328 4.05 -17.41 -23.32
CA TYR A 328 3.05 -16.93 -22.35
C TYR A 328 2.19 -15.77 -22.87
N VAL A 329 2.63 -15.06 -23.91
CA VAL A 329 1.94 -13.89 -24.46
C VAL A 329 1.52 -14.13 -25.90
N VAL A 330 2.46 -14.31 -26.84
CA VAL A 330 2.17 -14.30 -28.29
C VAL A 330 1.32 -15.49 -28.72
N HIS A 331 1.69 -16.70 -28.28
CA HIS A 331 1.02 -17.94 -28.66
C HIS A 331 0.01 -18.41 -27.62
N ASN A 332 -0.22 -17.63 -26.57
CA ASN A 332 -1.20 -17.96 -25.55
C ASN A 332 -2.55 -17.32 -25.87
N ALA A 333 -3.51 -18.12 -26.32
CA ALA A 333 -4.85 -17.66 -26.69
C ALA A 333 -5.64 -17.04 -25.52
N ASP A 334 -5.21 -17.28 -24.27
CA ASP A 334 -5.83 -16.74 -23.06
C ASP A 334 -5.22 -15.42 -22.61
N PHE A 335 -4.12 -14.97 -23.23
CA PHE A 335 -3.54 -13.67 -22.93
C PHE A 335 -4.54 -12.54 -23.29
N PRO A 336 -4.81 -11.57 -22.38
CA PRO A 336 -5.73 -10.47 -22.67
C PRO A 336 -5.27 -9.59 -23.84
N PRO A 337 -6.18 -8.97 -24.60
CA PRO A 337 -5.79 -8.14 -25.73
C PRO A 337 -4.96 -6.92 -25.29
N CYS A 338 -3.93 -6.62 -26.07
CA CYS A 338 -3.18 -5.37 -25.94
C CYS A 338 -3.82 -4.28 -26.82
N ALA A 339 -4.04 -3.08 -26.30
CA ALA A 339 -4.75 -2.00 -27.02
C ALA A 339 -4.44 -0.63 -26.45
N ASP A 340 -4.39 0.45 -27.28
CA ASP A 340 -4.03 1.83 -26.86
C ASP A 340 -4.85 2.34 -25.67
N VAL A 341 -4.46 1.97 -24.44
CA VAL A 341 -5.24 2.27 -23.23
C VAL A 341 -5.29 3.76 -22.96
N SER A 342 -4.27 4.51 -23.39
CA SER A 342 -4.28 5.97 -23.30
C SER A 342 -5.31 6.57 -24.25
N PHE A 343 -5.39 6.06 -25.48
CA PHE A 343 -6.42 6.44 -26.43
C PHE A 343 -7.83 6.02 -25.96
N LEU A 344 -8.01 4.78 -25.51
CA LEU A 344 -9.29 4.26 -25.01
C LEU A 344 -9.80 5.05 -23.80
N LEU A 345 -8.90 5.40 -22.88
CA LEU A 345 -9.21 6.27 -21.74
C LEU A 345 -9.69 7.64 -22.23
N ARG A 346 -8.95 8.30 -23.13
CA ARG A 346 -9.34 9.60 -23.71
C ARG A 346 -10.67 9.53 -24.45
N GLN A 347 -10.91 8.47 -25.22
CA GLN A 347 -12.17 8.24 -25.93
C GLN A 347 -13.34 8.13 -24.96
N THR A 348 -13.16 7.37 -23.86
CA THR A 348 -14.17 7.24 -22.80
C THR A 348 -14.49 8.57 -22.15
N LEU A 349 -13.47 9.36 -21.80
CA LEU A 349 -13.67 10.67 -21.19
C LEU A 349 -14.36 11.65 -22.16
N SER A 350 -14.03 11.57 -23.45
CA SER A 350 -14.61 12.43 -24.50
C SER A 350 -16.08 12.09 -24.79
N SER A 351 -16.51 10.84 -24.57
CA SER A 351 -17.92 10.44 -24.68
C SER A 351 -18.74 10.72 -23.41
N GLY A 352 -18.16 11.38 -22.41
CA GLY A 352 -18.80 11.68 -21.12
C GLY A 352 -18.76 10.53 -20.12
N GLY A 353 -18.15 9.39 -20.47
CA GLY A 353 -17.90 8.30 -19.53
C GLY A 353 -16.84 8.70 -18.51
N LYS A 354 -16.92 8.13 -17.30
CA LYS A 354 -15.97 8.39 -16.22
C LYS A 354 -14.96 7.26 -16.08
N ALA A 355 -13.77 7.60 -15.60
CA ALA A 355 -12.70 6.66 -15.33
C ALA A 355 -12.32 6.63 -13.85
N LEU A 356 -12.17 5.42 -13.31
CA LEU A 356 -11.63 5.15 -11.99
C LEU A 356 -10.19 4.67 -12.14
N LEU A 357 -9.25 5.36 -11.51
CA LEU A 357 -7.85 5.00 -11.46
C LEU A 357 -7.55 4.35 -10.11
N GLU A 358 -7.15 3.09 -10.16
CA GLU A 358 -6.78 2.30 -9.00
C GLU A 358 -5.30 2.51 -8.69
N GLY A 359 -5.01 3.21 -7.60
CA GLY A 359 -3.66 3.43 -7.14
C GLY A 359 -3.02 2.14 -6.65
N SER A 360 -1.78 1.88 -7.07
CA SER A 360 -0.98 0.81 -6.47
C SER A 360 -0.38 1.26 -5.14
N SER A 361 -0.30 0.34 -4.17
CA SER A 361 0.50 0.55 -2.97
C SER A 361 1.41 -0.65 -2.79
N ARG A 362 2.73 -0.46 -2.81
CA ARG A 362 3.68 -1.49 -2.36
C ARG A 362 3.73 -1.46 -0.84
N VAL A 363 3.58 -2.65 -0.26
CA VAL A 363 3.94 -3.13 1.07
C VAL A 363 4.32 -2.10 2.12
N GLY A 364 3.51 -2.16 3.19
CA GLY A 364 3.76 -1.58 4.49
C GLY A 364 2.42 -1.42 5.22
N SER A 365 1.83 -2.52 5.66
CA SER A 365 0.84 -2.58 6.75
C SER A 365 0.01 -1.32 7.09
N GLY A 366 -1.31 -1.43 7.00
CA GLY A 366 -2.27 -0.62 7.73
C GLY A 366 -1.89 -0.53 9.21
N ALA A 367 -1.16 0.54 9.50
CA ALA A 367 -0.39 0.73 10.71
C ALA A 367 0.49 1.95 10.53
N ASN A 368 0.07 3.06 11.08
CA ASN A 368 0.99 4.16 11.21
C ASN A 368 2.11 3.77 12.19
N PRO A 369 3.38 4.15 11.98
CA PRO A 369 4.41 4.04 13.00
C PRO A 369 4.08 5.01 14.16
N CYS A 370 3.21 4.59 15.06
CA CYS A 370 3.04 5.27 16.34
C CYS A 370 3.25 4.36 17.55
N ALA A 371 3.44 3.06 17.33
CA ALA A 371 4.29 2.32 18.23
C ALA A 371 5.71 2.89 18.05
N LEU A 372 6.48 3.08 19.13
CA LEU A 372 7.92 3.42 19.06
C LEU A 372 8.77 2.37 18.29
N VAL A 373 8.11 1.42 17.64
CA VAL A 373 8.63 0.28 16.92
C VAL A 373 8.70 0.65 15.43
N PRO A 374 9.90 0.68 14.83
CA PRO A 374 10.04 0.90 13.40
C PRO A 374 9.25 -0.14 12.59
N GLN A 375 8.66 0.26 11.46
CA GLN A 375 7.81 -0.63 10.65
C GLN A 375 8.52 -1.94 10.21
N HIS A 376 9.84 -1.90 10.02
CA HIS A 376 10.65 -3.05 9.64
C HIS A 376 11.17 -3.87 10.84
N TYR A 377 10.84 -3.49 12.07
CA TYR A 377 11.40 -4.10 13.29
C TYR A 377 11.19 -5.62 13.31
N PHE A 378 9.95 -6.08 13.16
CA PHE A 378 9.66 -7.52 13.15
C PHE A 378 10.17 -8.25 11.90
N ALA A 379 10.18 -7.57 10.75
CA ALA A 379 10.72 -8.14 9.52
C ALA A 379 12.24 -8.36 9.61
N ALA A 380 12.96 -7.59 10.43
CA ALA A 380 14.39 -7.71 10.66
C ALA A 380 14.77 -8.78 11.71
N THR A 381 13.81 -9.31 12.48
CA THR A 381 14.07 -10.30 13.54
C THR A 381 13.86 -11.75 13.09
N ASP A 382 13.51 -11.98 11.81
CA ASP A 382 13.16 -13.31 11.24
C ASP A 382 12.13 -14.10 12.07
N SER A 383 11.26 -13.39 12.82
CA SER A 383 10.30 -14.01 13.75
C SER A 383 9.05 -14.51 13.02
N THR A 384 8.59 -15.72 13.35
CA THR A 384 7.42 -16.35 12.74
C THR A 384 6.14 -16.04 13.51
N LYS A 385 4.97 -16.33 12.94
CA LYS A 385 3.69 -16.18 13.65
C LYS A 385 3.67 -16.95 14.98
N GLU A 386 4.21 -18.17 14.99
CA GLU A 386 4.30 -19.02 16.17
C GLU A 386 5.16 -18.39 17.27
N ASP A 387 6.19 -17.63 16.91
CA ASP A 387 7.02 -16.88 17.86
C ASP A 387 6.21 -15.82 18.61
N PHE A 388 5.32 -15.10 17.92
CA PHE A 388 4.43 -14.11 18.54
C PHE A 388 3.37 -14.77 19.42
N GLU A 389 2.76 -15.87 18.95
CA GLU A 389 1.78 -16.63 19.74
C GLU A 389 2.42 -17.19 21.03
N ALA A 390 3.69 -17.62 20.97
CA ALA A 390 4.46 -18.09 22.12
C ALA A 390 4.77 -16.99 23.15
N MET A 391 4.71 -15.70 22.78
CA MET A 391 4.84 -14.60 23.75
C MET A 391 3.67 -14.57 24.72
N GLN A 392 2.49 -15.10 24.36
CA GLN A 392 1.29 -15.15 25.20
C GLN A 392 0.99 -13.81 25.89
N ILE A 393 1.10 -12.71 25.13
CA ILE A 393 0.76 -11.37 25.62
C ILE A 393 -0.76 -11.25 25.68
N ASP A 394 -1.29 -10.93 26.86
CA ASP A 394 -2.69 -10.59 27.01
C ASP A 394 -2.96 -9.20 26.43
N TRP A 395 -3.87 -9.14 25.46
CA TRP A 395 -4.23 -7.91 24.75
C TRP A 395 -4.74 -6.81 25.68
N ARG A 396 -5.56 -7.15 26.67
CA ARG A 396 -6.18 -6.17 27.56
C ARG A 396 -5.13 -5.61 28.53
N ASP A 397 -4.33 -6.48 29.12
CA ASP A 397 -3.30 -6.06 30.07
C ASP A 397 -2.27 -5.14 29.40
N VAL A 398 -1.81 -5.48 28.19
CA VAL A 398 -0.87 -4.64 27.46
C VAL A 398 -1.51 -3.33 27.03
N CYS A 399 -2.77 -3.33 26.59
CA CYS A 399 -3.49 -2.09 26.23
C CYS A 399 -3.60 -1.14 27.42
N VAL A 400 -4.05 -1.63 28.58
CA VAL A 400 -4.20 -0.80 29.79
C VAL A 400 -2.86 -0.17 30.19
N GLN A 401 -1.77 -0.94 30.17
CA GLN A 401 -0.44 -0.43 30.48
C GLN A 401 0.05 0.57 29.41
N TYR A 402 -0.16 0.26 28.13
CA TYR A 402 0.30 1.07 27.01
C TYR A 402 -0.40 2.43 26.96
N PHE A 403 -1.73 2.48 27.04
CA PHE A 403 -2.48 3.75 27.08
C PHE A 403 -2.36 4.47 28.43
N GLY A 404 -2.13 3.74 29.52
CA GLY A 404 -1.82 4.29 30.84
C GLY A 404 -0.46 4.98 30.92
N SER A 405 0.50 4.59 30.07
CA SER A 405 1.83 5.21 30.04
C SER A 405 1.84 6.60 29.37
N ILE A 406 0.80 6.93 28.59
CA ILE A 406 0.64 8.25 27.96
C ILE A 406 0.48 9.32 29.03
N GLY A 407 1.45 10.23 29.12
CA GLY A 407 1.46 11.34 30.06
C GLY A 407 0.43 12.42 29.75
N ALA A 408 0.26 13.36 30.68
CA ALA A 408 -0.63 14.51 30.49
C ALA A 408 -0.16 15.45 29.37
N ASN A 409 1.10 15.40 28.96
CA ASN A 409 1.61 16.12 27.79
C ASN A 409 1.48 15.31 26.48
N GLY A 410 0.80 14.17 26.49
CA GLY A 410 0.58 13.31 25.32
C GLY A 410 1.78 12.44 24.94
N LEU A 411 2.89 12.53 25.66
CA LEU A 411 4.07 11.70 25.38
C LEU A 411 3.92 10.30 25.97
N LEU A 412 4.30 9.29 25.20
CA LEU A 412 4.32 7.90 25.63
C LEU A 412 5.53 7.64 26.54
N ARG A 413 5.29 7.26 27.80
CA ARG A 413 6.38 6.86 28.71
C ARG A 413 6.98 5.52 28.27
N PRO A 414 8.31 5.43 28.10
CA PRO A 414 8.98 4.14 27.91
C PRO A 414 8.69 3.22 29.08
N GLY A 415 8.35 1.98 28.78
CA GLY A 415 7.97 0.99 29.79
C GLY A 415 8.32 -0.41 29.33
N ALA A 416 8.20 -1.36 30.26
CA ALA A 416 8.32 -2.77 29.98
C ALA A 416 7.00 -3.47 30.33
N PHE A 417 6.64 -4.48 29.55
CA PHE A 417 5.54 -5.39 29.84
C PHE A 417 6.12 -6.73 30.26
N THR A 418 5.69 -7.26 31.41
CA THR A 418 6.15 -8.53 31.94
C THR A 418 4.97 -9.48 32.12
N ASN A 419 5.10 -10.69 31.60
CA ASN A 419 4.19 -11.82 31.84
C ASN A 419 5.01 -13.06 32.21
N HIS A 420 4.39 -14.25 32.21
CA HIS A 420 5.05 -15.50 32.57
C HIS A 420 6.04 -16.02 31.53
N THR A 421 6.00 -15.54 30.28
CA THR A 421 6.91 -15.96 29.20
C THR A 421 8.16 -15.07 29.11
N GLY A 422 8.07 -13.82 29.58
CA GLY A 422 9.23 -12.93 29.62
C GLY A 422 8.90 -11.48 29.94
N THR A 423 9.90 -10.63 29.69
CA THR A 423 9.75 -9.17 29.73
C THR A 423 10.05 -8.62 28.35
N TYR A 424 9.25 -7.66 27.93
CA TYR A 424 9.26 -7.07 26.59
C TYR A 424 9.19 -5.56 26.71
N ASP A 425 9.72 -4.84 25.71
CA ASP A 425 9.45 -3.41 25.60
C ASP A 425 7.94 -3.20 25.39
N LEU A 426 7.36 -2.21 26.08
CA LEU A 426 5.91 -2.02 26.10
C LEU A 426 5.32 -1.72 24.70
N GLY A 427 6.05 -1.00 23.84
CA GLY A 427 5.63 -0.74 22.46
C GLY A 427 5.74 -1.99 21.58
N VAL A 428 6.79 -2.79 21.79
CA VAL A 428 6.96 -4.09 21.10
C VAL A 428 5.86 -5.06 21.51
N ALA A 429 5.53 -5.12 22.80
CA ALA A 429 4.45 -5.95 23.32
C ALA A 429 3.09 -5.56 22.72
N MET A 430 2.78 -4.27 22.65
CA MET A 430 1.54 -3.77 22.03
C MET A 430 1.45 -4.14 20.54
N ALA A 431 2.53 -3.94 19.78
CA ALA A 431 2.58 -4.28 18.37
C ALA A 431 2.46 -5.80 18.15
N ALA A 432 3.12 -6.61 18.98
CA ALA A 432 3.04 -8.07 18.96
C ALA A 432 1.63 -8.57 19.26
N ALA A 433 1.00 -8.03 20.31
CA ALA A 433 -0.35 -8.39 20.70
C ALA A 433 -1.38 -8.08 19.60
N SER A 434 -1.17 -6.98 18.86
CA SER A 434 -2.05 -6.58 17.75
C SER A 434 -1.98 -7.55 16.57
N CYS A 435 -0.80 -8.11 16.30
CA CYS A 435 -0.62 -9.10 15.23
C CYS A 435 -1.48 -10.33 15.50
N VAL A 436 -1.43 -10.84 16.73
CA VAL A 436 -2.12 -12.09 17.14
C VAL A 436 -3.57 -11.88 17.54
N HIS A 437 -4.03 -10.63 17.72
CA HIS A 437 -5.41 -10.35 18.11
C HIS A 437 -6.40 -10.94 17.06
N PRO A 438 -7.40 -11.74 17.48
CA PRO A 438 -8.27 -12.48 16.56
C PRO A 438 -9.04 -11.61 15.55
N SER A 439 -9.40 -10.39 15.94
CA SER A 439 -10.11 -9.41 15.11
C SER A 439 -9.19 -8.63 14.17
N HIS A 440 -7.90 -8.49 14.51
CA HIS A 440 -6.97 -7.62 13.76
C HIS A 440 -6.17 -8.42 12.73
N ARG A 441 -5.56 -9.54 13.16
CA ARG A 441 -4.78 -10.49 12.33
C ARG A 441 -3.81 -9.81 11.37
N GLU A 442 -2.96 -8.97 11.93
CA GLU A 442 -2.06 -8.12 11.14
C GLU A 442 -0.82 -8.87 10.66
N PHE A 443 -1.05 -9.74 9.67
CA PHE A 443 -0.04 -10.51 8.95
C PHE A 443 -0.17 -10.29 7.44
N GLY A 444 0.96 -10.28 6.73
CA GLY A 444 0.98 -10.24 5.27
C GLY A 444 0.33 -11.50 4.67
N VAL A 445 -0.57 -11.32 3.70
CA VAL A 445 -1.33 -12.43 3.08
C VAL A 445 -0.42 -13.43 2.36
N THR A 446 0.54 -12.94 1.57
CA THR A 446 1.47 -13.79 0.80
C THR A 446 2.71 -14.19 1.60
N SER A 447 3.24 -13.27 2.41
CA SER A 447 4.51 -13.47 3.11
C SER A 447 4.35 -14.06 4.51
N GLY A 448 3.15 -14.02 5.10
CA GLY A 448 2.90 -14.40 6.49
C GLY A 448 3.60 -13.51 7.53
N ARG A 449 4.27 -12.43 7.10
CA ARG A 449 5.08 -11.60 7.99
C ARG A 449 4.21 -10.73 8.90
N PRO A 450 4.57 -10.58 10.18
CA PRO A 450 3.87 -9.70 11.12
C PRO A 450 3.97 -8.24 10.67
N ARG A 451 2.92 -7.49 10.97
CA ARG A 451 2.80 -6.07 10.65
C ARG A 451 2.78 -5.28 11.94
N VAL A 452 3.74 -4.37 12.11
CA VAL A 452 3.73 -3.41 13.23
C VAL A 452 2.51 -2.53 13.05
N VAL A 453 1.66 -2.34 14.07
CA VAL A 453 0.52 -1.40 14.07
C VAL A 453 0.74 -0.19 14.96
N GLY A 454 0.01 0.91 14.69
CA GLY A 454 0.00 2.11 15.53
C GLY A 454 -1.24 2.96 15.30
N PHE A 455 -1.23 4.15 15.88
CA PHE A 455 -2.36 5.10 15.93
C PHE A 455 -2.67 5.72 14.57
N PHE A 456 -3.83 6.35 14.42
CA PHE A 456 -4.02 7.24 13.27
C PHE A 456 -3.12 8.49 13.44
N ASP A 457 -2.30 8.82 12.45
CA ASP A 457 -1.39 9.97 12.50
C ASP A 457 -1.92 11.15 11.70
N CYS A 458 -2.41 12.14 12.44
CA CYS A 458 -2.97 13.34 11.84
C CYS A 458 -1.90 14.22 11.21
N VAL A 459 -0.64 14.15 11.66
CA VAL A 459 0.46 14.96 11.10
C VAL A 459 0.79 14.45 9.71
N ALA A 460 1.05 13.14 9.60
CA ALA A 460 1.35 12.52 8.32
C ALA A 460 0.16 12.61 7.33
N HIS A 461 -1.06 12.39 7.83
CA HIS A 461 -2.26 12.45 7.01
C HIS A 461 -2.54 13.87 6.49
N ALA A 462 -2.29 14.91 7.29
CA ALA A 462 -2.48 16.30 6.84
C ALA A 462 -1.57 16.67 5.65
N GLU A 463 -0.30 16.26 5.66
CA GLU A 463 0.63 16.46 4.53
C GLU A 463 0.12 15.72 3.28
N LEU A 464 -0.32 14.48 3.45
CA LEU A 464 -0.86 13.67 2.37
C LEU A 464 -2.11 14.32 1.73
N MET A 465 -3.05 14.80 2.55
CA MET A 465 -4.29 15.42 2.04
C MET A 465 -4.00 16.71 1.26
N GLN A 466 -2.93 17.43 1.57
CA GLN A 466 -2.48 18.57 0.76
C GLN A 466 -2.02 18.14 -0.64
N ALA A 467 -1.47 16.93 -0.79
CA ALA A 467 -1.00 16.38 -2.06
C ALA A 467 -2.10 15.64 -2.85
N GLN A 468 -2.95 14.86 -2.18
CA GLN A 468 -3.91 13.94 -2.81
C GLN A 468 -5.35 14.47 -2.87
N GLY A 469 -5.67 15.51 -2.10
CA GLY A 469 -7.01 16.09 -2.02
C GLY A 469 -7.71 15.79 -0.69
N PRO A 470 -8.91 16.35 -0.48
CA PRO A 470 -9.50 16.49 0.84
C PRO A 470 -10.36 15.29 1.28
N TYR A 471 -10.59 14.29 0.45
CA TYR A 471 -11.55 13.22 0.74
C TYR A 471 -10.85 11.96 1.25
N CYS A 472 -11.36 11.39 2.34
CA CYS A 472 -10.81 10.19 2.95
C CYS A 472 -11.89 9.14 3.23
N SER A 473 -11.54 7.87 2.99
CA SER A 473 -12.26 6.72 3.53
C SER A 473 -11.32 5.98 4.49
N ILE A 474 -11.77 5.69 5.71
CA ILE A 474 -10.96 4.99 6.72
C ILE A 474 -11.41 3.54 6.81
N SER A 475 -10.59 2.62 6.29
CA SER A 475 -10.84 1.18 6.40
C SER A 475 -10.62 0.64 7.81
N ALA A 476 -11.23 -0.51 8.12
CA ALA A 476 -10.98 -1.27 9.36
C ALA A 476 -11.17 -0.45 10.64
N PHE A 477 -12.11 0.50 10.63
CA PHE A 477 -12.41 1.34 11.78
C PHE A 477 -13.08 0.54 12.90
N ASP A 478 -13.77 -0.55 12.55
CA ASP A 478 -14.32 -1.56 13.48
C ASP A 478 -13.27 -2.19 14.40
N ARG A 479 -11.98 -2.19 14.05
CA ARG A 479 -10.94 -2.71 14.95
C ARG A 479 -10.80 -1.90 16.24
N ALA A 480 -11.22 -0.65 16.22
CA ALA A 480 -11.25 0.18 17.41
C ALA A 480 -12.38 -0.22 18.40
N ASP A 481 -13.31 -1.09 18.00
CA ASP A 481 -14.31 -1.70 18.89
C ASP A 481 -13.65 -2.50 20.04
N ASP A 482 -12.45 -3.03 19.84
CA ASP A 482 -11.76 -3.84 20.84
C ASP A 482 -11.10 -3.02 21.97
N TYR A 483 -11.09 -1.69 21.85
CA TYR A 483 -10.33 -0.80 22.74
C TYR A 483 -11.22 -0.14 23.79
N ASP A 484 -10.73 -0.08 25.03
CA ASP A 484 -11.28 0.76 26.10
C ASP A 484 -10.82 2.23 26.00
N THR A 485 -9.64 2.42 25.40
CA THR A 485 -9.03 3.72 25.14
C THR A 485 -8.30 3.63 23.81
N TYR A 486 -8.50 4.64 22.97
CA TYR A 486 -7.77 4.79 21.72
C TYR A 486 -6.96 6.09 21.75
N ALA A 487 -6.06 6.27 20.78
CA ALA A 487 -5.32 7.51 20.64
C ALA A 487 -5.03 7.83 19.18
N VAL A 488 -4.80 9.11 18.90
CA VAL A 488 -4.30 9.61 17.61
C VAL A 488 -3.08 10.48 17.82
N CYS A 489 -2.14 10.42 16.89
CA CYS A 489 -1.00 11.34 16.87
C CYS A 489 -1.46 12.69 16.30
N VAL A 490 -1.22 13.77 17.05
CA VAL A 490 -1.65 15.13 16.69
C VAL A 490 -0.47 16.09 16.42
N ALA A 491 0.73 15.73 16.89
CA ALA A 491 1.95 16.46 16.67
C ALA A 491 3.17 15.54 16.85
N TYR A 492 4.32 15.97 16.36
CA TYR A 492 5.60 15.39 16.72
C TYR A 492 6.43 16.37 17.55
N VAL A 493 7.27 15.84 18.44
CA VAL A 493 8.30 16.60 19.14
C VAL A 493 9.67 16.07 18.72
N TYR A 494 10.50 16.92 18.17
CA TYR A 494 11.86 16.56 17.78
C TYR A 494 12.79 16.53 18.99
N VAL A 495 13.61 15.47 19.09
CA VAL A 495 14.61 15.30 20.14
C VAL A 495 15.78 14.44 19.66
N HIS A 496 16.96 15.06 19.59
CA HIS A 496 18.22 14.37 19.38
C HIS A 496 18.91 14.13 20.73
N PRO A 497 19.32 12.90 21.08
CA PRO A 497 19.97 12.59 22.36
C PRO A 497 21.21 13.45 22.66
N GLU A 498 22.00 13.75 21.62
CA GLU A 498 23.20 14.59 21.71
C GLU A 498 22.92 16.10 21.57
N GLY A 499 21.67 16.49 21.29
CA GLY A 499 21.28 17.88 21.04
C GLY A 499 21.76 18.45 19.70
N THR A 500 22.31 17.61 18.81
CA THR A 500 22.80 17.99 17.48
C THR A 500 21.68 18.57 16.62
N PRO A 501 21.77 19.83 16.17
CA PRO A 501 20.76 20.41 15.30
C PRO A 501 20.82 19.79 13.90
N LEU A 502 19.67 19.38 13.37
CA LEU A 502 19.58 18.79 12.02
C LEU A 502 18.86 19.71 11.04
N SER A 503 19.20 19.56 9.77
CA SER A 503 18.45 20.14 8.64
C SER A 503 17.68 19.03 7.91
N SER A 504 16.59 19.41 7.25
CA SER A 504 15.81 18.49 6.42
C SER A 504 16.25 18.63 4.95
N ASN A 505 17.34 17.97 4.54
CA ASN A 505 17.97 18.10 3.22
C ASN A 505 18.33 19.57 2.87
N GLY A 506 18.95 20.28 3.80
CA GLY A 506 19.30 21.71 3.63
C GLY A 506 18.15 22.68 3.88
N ARG A 507 16.92 22.18 4.14
CA ARG A 507 15.80 23.02 4.59
C ARG A 507 15.85 23.24 6.09
N LEU A 508 15.52 24.47 6.50
CA LEU A 508 15.42 24.90 7.88
C LEU A 508 13.98 24.71 8.38
N PHE A 509 13.85 24.34 9.66
CA PHE A 509 12.60 24.35 10.40
C PHE A 509 12.07 25.79 10.53
N ARG A 510 10.78 25.96 10.24
CA ARG A 510 10.08 27.24 10.42
C ARG A 510 9.44 27.26 11.80
N SER A 511 9.88 28.19 12.64
CA SER A 511 9.32 28.45 13.96
C SER A 511 8.85 29.91 14.01
N GLY A 512 7.55 30.12 13.75
CA GLY A 512 7.01 31.46 13.47
C GLY A 512 7.64 32.06 12.21
N ASP A 513 8.17 33.28 12.32
CA ASP A 513 8.84 33.97 11.21
C ASP A 513 10.33 33.59 11.05
N ILE A 514 10.85 32.71 11.91
CA ILE A 514 12.26 32.35 11.94
C ILE A 514 12.49 31.00 11.26
N LEU A 515 13.49 30.95 10.38
CA LEU A 515 14.01 29.72 9.79
C LEU A 515 15.30 29.32 10.51
N ARG A 516 15.36 28.13 11.10
CA ARG A 516 16.55 27.60 11.79
C ARG A 516 16.64 26.08 11.72
N LEU A 517 17.75 25.49 12.15
CA LEU A 517 17.86 24.03 12.30
C LEU A 517 16.89 23.52 13.38
N PHE A 518 16.49 22.25 13.23
CA PHE A 518 15.70 21.54 14.25
C PHE A 518 16.49 21.45 15.56
N ARG A 519 15.82 21.69 16.68
CA ARG A 519 16.38 21.66 18.04
C ARG A 519 15.42 20.92 18.97
N ASN A 520 15.97 20.33 20.02
CA ASN A 520 15.17 19.58 21.00
C ASN A 520 14.00 20.42 21.52
N GLY A 521 12.80 19.83 21.47
CA GLY A 521 11.54 20.50 21.85
C GLY A 521 10.81 21.18 20.69
N ASP A 522 11.35 21.19 19.47
CA ASP A 522 10.62 21.66 18.30
C ASP A 522 9.39 20.80 18.03
N ILE A 523 8.24 21.44 17.86
CA ILE A 523 6.95 20.80 17.65
C ILE A 523 6.58 20.92 16.18
N ILE A 524 6.30 19.78 15.54
CA ILE A 524 5.80 19.66 14.17
C ILE A 524 4.31 19.35 14.25
N ARG A 525 3.48 20.20 13.66
CA ARG A 525 2.01 20.10 13.76
C ARG A 525 1.39 19.53 12.50
N ALA A 526 0.18 19.00 12.63
CA ALA A 526 -0.64 18.66 11.48
C ALA A 526 -0.87 19.90 10.60
N GLY A 527 -0.58 19.75 9.30
CA GLY A 527 -0.63 20.82 8.31
C GLY A 527 0.71 21.52 8.06
N GLU A 528 1.70 21.32 8.93
CA GLU A 528 3.09 21.72 8.65
C GLU A 528 3.79 20.64 7.81
N GLN A 529 4.80 21.07 7.05
CA GLN A 529 5.57 20.17 6.18
C GLN A 529 6.28 19.09 7.00
N LEU A 530 6.10 17.82 6.62
CA LEU A 530 6.86 16.71 7.19
C LEU A 530 8.35 16.83 6.87
N PRO A 531 9.25 16.59 7.85
CA PRO A 531 10.67 16.64 7.62
C PRO A 531 11.18 15.32 7.00
N THR A 532 12.46 15.29 6.62
CA THR A 532 13.09 14.09 6.06
C THR A 532 13.20 12.96 7.07
N GLN A 533 13.42 11.74 6.58
CA GLN A 533 13.60 10.54 7.40
C GLN A 533 14.68 10.70 8.49
N GLN A 534 15.75 11.46 8.21
CA GLN A 534 16.81 11.75 9.20
C GLN A 534 16.28 12.52 10.42
N VAL A 535 15.36 13.45 10.22
CA VAL A 535 14.74 14.21 11.32
C VAL A 535 13.59 13.42 11.95
N LEU A 536 12.78 12.73 11.14
CA LEU A 536 11.67 11.88 11.62
C LEU A 536 12.15 10.77 12.55
N ALA A 537 13.35 10.21 12.33
CA ALA A 537 13.95 9.21 13.22
C ALA A 537 14.13 9.69 14.67
N HIS A 538 14.14 11.01 14.89
CA HIS A 538 14.29 11.66 16.18
C HIS A 538 12.99 12.31 16.68
N CYS A 539 11.86 12.08 16.00
CA CYS A 539 10.57 12.63 16.38
C CYS A 539 9.82 11.67 17.31
N GLN A 540 9.23 12.22 18.38
CA GLN A 540 8.36 11.50 19.30
C GLN A 540 6.90 11.92 19.07
N PRO A 541 5.95 10.98 18.96
CA PRO A 541 4.55 11.32 18.73
C PRO A 541 3.90 11.88 19.99
N VAL A 542 3.08 12.92 19.80
CA VAL A 542 2.19 13.48 20.83
C VAL A 542 0.79 12.94 20.61
N LEU A 543 0.29 12.23 21.60
CA LEU A 543 -0.91 11.42 21.50
C LEU A 543 -2.08 12.06 22.22
N LYS A 544 -3.20 12.23 21.49
CA LYS A 544 -4.48 12.61 22.07
C LYS A 544 -5.30 11.35 22.33
N LYS A 545 -5.57 11.06 23.61
CA LYS A 545 -6.44 9.95 24.01
C LYS A 545 -7.91 10.26 23.75
N VAL A 546 -8.65 9.22 23.39
CA VAL A 546 -10.11 9.22 23.21
C VAL A 546 -10.65 7.96 23.89
N ASP A 547 -11.78 8.07 24.55
CA ASP A 547 -12.46 6.91 25.13
C ASP A 547 -12.86 5.94 24.00
N GLY A 548 -12.71 4.64 24.24
CA GLY A 548 -13.15 3.62 23.30
C GLY A 548 -14.68 3.45 23.29
N TRP A 549 -15.19 2.56 22.44
CA TRP A 549 -16.64 2.31 22.30
C TRP A 549 -16.96 0.82 22.26
N ARG A 550 -16.21 0.01 23.01
CA ARG A 550 -16.42 -1.45 23.09
C ARG A 550 -17.83 -1.87 23.49
N GLU A 551 -18.54 -1.04 24.25
CA GLU A 551 -19.92 -1.30 24.67
C GLU A 551 -20.95 -1.00 23.56
N THR A 552 -20.56 -0.24 22.54
CA THR A 552 -21.38 0.11 21.36
C THR A 552 -20.57 -0.17 20.08
N PRO A 553 -20.16 -1.42 19.84
CA PRO A 553 -19.26 -1.79 18.74
C PRO A 553 -19.93 -1.59 17.39
N ILE A 554 -19.24 -0.91 16.46
CA ILE A 554 -19.79 -0.60 15.14
C ILE A 554 -19.64 -1.76 14.14
N PHE A 555 -18.93 -2.82 14.48
CA PHE A 555 -18.77 -4.00 13.64
C PHE A 555 -20.12 -4.54 13.15
N ALA A 556 -20.25 -4.73 11.84
CA ALA A 556 -21.52 -5.00 11.15
C ALA A 556 -22.29 -6.23 11.67
N ARG A 557 -21.62 -7.14 12.35
CA ARG A 557 -22.18 -8.38 12.89
C ARG A 557 -22.22 -8.42 14.42
N SER A 558 -21.94 -7.31 15.09
CA SER A 558 -22.07 -7.20 16.54
C SER A 558 -23.54 -7.22 16.95
N GLU A 559 -23.85 -7.71 18.15
CA GLU A 559 -25.22 -7.69 18.68
C GLU A 559 -25.77 -6.27 18.78
N TRP A 560 -24.93 -5.32 19.18
CA TRP A 560 -25.31 -3.91 19.26
C TRP A 560 -25.70 -3.35 17.90
N TRP A 561 -24.88 -3.59 16.87
CA TRP A 561 -25.11 -3.09 15.50
C TRP A 561 -26.39 -3.68 14.92
N LEU A 562 -26.59 -5.00 15.03
CA LEU A 562 -27.77 -5.69 14.51
C LEU A 562 -29.07 -5.29 15.22
N ALA A 563 -29.00 -4.76 16.44
CA ALA A 563 -30.15 -4.26 17.18
C ALA A 563 -30.57 -2.83 16.77
N GLN A 564 -29.76 -2.11 15.98
CA GLN A 564 -30.09 -0.74 15.55
C GLN A 564 -31.07 -0.72 14.38
N GLN A 565 -31.78 0.41 14.24
CA GLN A 565 -32.52 0.74 13.02
C GLN A 565 -31.65 1.65 12.17
N HIS A 566 -31.35 1.22 10.94
CA HIS A 566 -30.50 1.94 10.00
C HIS A 566 -31.34 2.85 9.08
N PRO A 567 -30.86 4.06 8.71
CA PRO A 567 -29.57 4.65 9.09
C PRO A 567 -29.50 5.05 10.56
N VAL A 568 -28.34 4.84 11.18
CA VAL A 568 -28.13 5.05 12.62
C VAL A 568 -27.25 6.28 12.93
N ALA A 569 -27.55 6.97 14.02
CA ALA A 569 -26.63 7.95 14.61
C ALA A 569 -25.43 7.23 15.22
N LEU A 570 -24.21 7.64 14.87
CA LEU A 570 -23.02 6.92 15.31
C LEU A 570 -22.77 7.12 16.81
N PRO A 571 -22.16 6.11 17.50
CA PRO A 571 -21.78 6.23 18.90
C PRO A 571 -20.98 7.51 19.19
N GLU A 572 -21.13 8.05 20.40
CA GLU A 572 -20.51 9.33 20.76
C GLU A 572 -18.99 9.30 20.59
N ASN A 573 -18.33 8.24 21.06
CA ASN A 573 -16.87 8.15 21.02
C ASN A 573 -16.33 7.91 19.59
N VAL A 574 -17.11 7.27 18.72
CA VAL A 574 -16.85 7.21 17.27
C VAL A 574 -16.87 8.62 16.69
N CYS A 575 -17.92 9.40 16.98
CA CYS A 575 -18.02 10.79 16.52
C CYS A 575 -16.86 11.66 17.01
N LYS A 576 -16.45 11.48 18.29
CA LYS A 576 -15.31 12.22 18.87
C LYS A 576 -14.02 11.96 18.09
N LEU A 577 -13.74 10.69 17.77
CA LEU A 577 -12.53 10.33 17.03
C LEU A 577 -12.55 10.90 15.60
N LEU A 578 -13.68 10.78 14.89
CA LEU A 578 -13.84 11.33 13.54
C LEU A 578 -13.63 12.85 13.52
N ASP A 579 -14.23 13.58 14.46
CA ASP A 579 -14.07 15.04 14.54
C ASP A 579 -12.63 15.45 14.87
N ILE A 580 -11.93 14.71 15.71
CA ILE A 580 -10.50 14.93 15.98
C ILE A 580 -9.69 14.76 14.68
N ILE A 581 -9.93 13.68 13.93
CA ILE A 581 -9.23 13.42 12.67
C ILE A 581 -9.51 14.55 11.66
N GLU A 582 -10.78 14.89 11.41
CA GLU A 582 -11.14 15.98 10.49
C GLU A 582 -10.56 17.34 10.95
N HIS A 583 -10.58 17.61 12.26
CA HIS A 583 -10.04 18.85 12.82
C HIS A 583 -8.56 19.04 12.51
N PHE A 584 -7.72 18.03 12.78
CA PHE A 584 -6.28 18.14 12.63
C PHE A 584 -5.83 17.98 11.18
N THR A 585 -6.49 17.10 10.42
CA THR A 585 -6.06 16.78 9.05
C THR A 585 -6.69 17.65 7.98
N LYS A 586 -7.80 18.33 8.30
CA LYS A 586 -8.63 19.07 7.35
C LYS A 586 -9.24 18.19 6.25
N THR A 587 -9.24 16.87 6.46
CA THR A 587 -9.91 15.91 5.59
C THR A 587 -11.42 15.94 5.80
N VAL A 588 -12.14 15.46 4.80
CA VAL A 588 -13.57 15.15 4.82
C VAL A 588 -13.68 13.64 4.78
N ILE A 589 -14.13 13.03 5.88
CA ILE A 589 -14.25 11.58 5.97
C ILE A 589 -15.59 11.19 5.35
N LEU A 590 -15.52 10.54 4.18
CA LEU A 590 -16.69 10.09 3.43
C LEU A 590 -17.27 8.80 4.01
N SER A 591 -16.40 7.90 4.48
CA SER A 591 -16.83 6.60 4.98
C SER A 591 -15.83 5.97 5.93
N ILE A 592 -16.34 5.05 6.75
CA ILE A 592 -15.57 4.17 7.62
C ILE A 592 -15.92 2.71 7.35
N GLY A 593 -14.92 1.83 7.39
CA GLY A 593 -15.15 0.38 7.32
C GLY A 593 -15.67 -0.15 8.64
N ASN A 594 -16.69 -1.01 8.59
CA ASN A 594 -17.27 -1.67 9.76
C ASN A 594 -17.21 -3.20 9.71
N GLY A 595 -16.26 -3.74 8.94
CA GLY A 595 -16.05 -5.18 8.79
C GLY A 595 -15.15 -5.50 7.59
N PRO A 596 -14.94 -6.78 7.24
CA PRO A 596 -14.12 -7.19 6.10
C PRO A 596 -14.84 -7.28 4.74
N ARG A 597 -16.17 -7.41 4.68
CA ARG A 597 -16.88 -7.61 3.39
C ARG A 597 -16.97 -6.32 2.56
N GLY A 598 -17.14 -6.43 1.24
CA GLY A 598 -17.13 -5.27 0.34
C GLY A 598 -18.21 -4.23 0.61
N ASP A 599 -19.37 -4.69 1.09
CA ASP A 599 -20.55 -3.92 1.48
C ASP A 599 -20.52 -3.42 2.93
N GLU A 600 -19.57 -3.89 3.74
CA GLU A 600 -19.38 -3.46 5.14
C GLU A 600 -18.60 -2.12 5.18
N ILE A 601 -19.32 -1.06 4.81
CA ILE A 601 -18.89 0.34 4.79
C ILE A 601 -20.03 1.21 5.31
N ILE A 602 -19.74 2.11 6.26
CA ILE A 602 -20.65 3.15 6.71
C ILE A 602 -20.29 4.43 5.99
N TYR A 603 -21.19 4.95 5.16
CA TYR A 603 -21.05 6.29 4.58
C TYR A 603 -21.56 7.33 5.56
N LEU A 604 -20.86 8.46 5.65
CA LEU A 604 -21.05 9.42 6.72
C LEU A 604 -21.72 10.69 6.24
N ARG A 605 -22.69 11.17 7.03
CA ARG A 605 -23.14 12.56 7.00
C ARG A 605 -22.76 13.24 8.30
N ARG A 606 -21.99 14.33 8.20
CA ARG A 606 -21.68 15.19 9.35
C ARG A 606 -22.89 16.05 9.67
N LEU A 607 -23.44 15.88 10.87
CA LEU A 607 -24.52 16.70 11.41
C LEU A 607 -23.91 18.02 11.90
N ALA A 608 -24.35 19.13 11.30
CA ALA A 608 -23.68 20.41 11.44
C ALA A 608 -23.54 20.89 12.89
N THR A 609 -22.30 21.18 13.31
CA THR A 609 -22.01 22.12 14.42
C THR A 609 -21.01 23.24 14.05
N ARG A 610 -20.52 23.30 12.80
CA ARG A 610 -19.89 24.47 12.16
C ARG A 610 -19.73 24.20 10.68
N ALA A 611 -20.11 25.15 9.82
CA ALA A 611 -19.87 25.05 8.39
C ALA A 611 -18.36 25.13 8.14
N TRP A 612 -17.73 24.01 7.74
CA TRP A 612 -16.57 24.13 6.88
C TRP A 612 -17.09 24.69 5.57
N ALA A 613 -16.63 25.87 5.18
CA ALA A 613 -16.91 26.37 3.84
C ALA A 613 -16.38 25.30 2.87
N THR A 614 -17.29 24.66 2.14
CA THR A 614 -16.92 23.97 0.90
C THR A 614 -16.04 24.92 0.11
N PRO A 615 -14.89 24.49 -0.43
CA PRO A 615 -14.09 25.35 -1.28
C PRO A 615 -14.97 25.83 -2.42
N SER A 616 -15.39 27.09 -2.36
CA SER A 616 -16.23 27.66 -3.41
C SER A 616 -15.50 27.55 -4.74
N LYS A 617 -16.25 27.37 -5.84
CA LYS A 617 -15.75 27.33 -7.22
C LYS A 617 -14.81 28.51 -7.59
N ALA A 618 -14.75 29.56 -6.77
CA ALA A 618 -13.97 30.76 -7.01
C ALA A 618 -12.45 30.63 -6.77
N SER A 619 -11.96 29.64 -6.01
CA SER A 619 -10.51 29.54 -5.70
C SER A 619 -9.68 28.72 -6.70
N ARG A 620 -10.29 28.17 -7.77
CA ARG A 620 -9.61 27.34 -8.79
C ARG A 620 -9.34 28.03 -10.13
N ARG A 621 -9.59 29.34 -10.25
CA ARG A 621 -9.03 30.06 -11.41
C ARG A 621 -7.54 30.24 -11.16
N PRO A 622 -6.64 29.76 -12.03
CA PRO A 622 -5.26 30.22 -12.00
C PRO A 622 -5.31 31.75 -12.08
N SER A 623 -4.57 32.43 -11.21
CA SER A 623 -4.42 33.88 -11.29
C SER A 623 -4.09 34.24 -12.74
N ALA A 624 -4.78 35.23 -13.31
CA ALA A 624 -4.61 35.68 -14.69
C ALA A 624 -3.15 35.95 -15.10
N SER A 625 -2.25 36.08 -14.12
CA SER A 625 -0.80 36.18 -14.29
C SER A 625 -0.13 34.97 -14.95
N LEU A 626 -0.65 33.75 -14.84
CA LEU A 626 0.00 32.56 -15.41
C LEU A 626 -0.26 32.43 -16.92
N GLU A 627 -1.46 32.78 -17.38
CA GLU A 627 -1.79 32.81 -18.81
C GLU A 627 -1.09 33.97 -19.54
N GLU A 628 -0.92 35.13 -18.88
CA GLU A 628 -0.14 36.25 -19.43
C GLU A 628 1.37 35.93 -19.52
N ALA A 629 1.92 35.22 -18.52
CA ALA A 629 3.32 34.80 -18.52
C ALA A 629 3.65 33.75 -19.61
N LEU A 630 2.67 32.92 -20.00
CA LEU A 630 2.84 31.94 -21.07
C LEU A 630 2.71 32.57 -22.48
N ARG A 631 1.94 33.66 -22.62
CA ARG A 631 1.81 34.39 -23.88
C ARG A 631 2.99 35.31 -24.19
N SER A 632 3.75 35.75 -23.20
CA SER A 632 4.95 36.58 -23.43
C SER A 632 6.22 35.80 -23.79
N ARG A 633 6.11 34.46 -23.93
CA ARG A 633 7.23 33.56 -24.28
C ARG A 633 7.00 32.78 -25.60
N ALA A 634 5.88 32.99 -26.28
CA ALA A 634 5.66 32.61 -27.67
C ALA A 634 5.89 33.84 -28.55
#